data_AF-A0A9X6QU77-F1
#
_entry.id   AF-A0A9X6QU77-F1
#
_cell.length_a   1.000
_cell.length_b   1.000
_cell.length_c   1.000
_cell.angle_alpha   90.00
_cell.angle_beta   90.00
_cell.angle_gamma   90.00
#
_symmetry.space_group_name_H-M   'P 1'
#
loop_
_entity.id
_entity.type
_entity.pdbx_description
1 polymer ?
#
loop_
_entity_poly.entity_id
_entity_poly.type
_entity_poly.pdbx_seq_one_letter_code
_entity_poly.pdbx_strand_id
1 'polypeptide(L)'
;MNRLQVVKVYLSTALISFIVCMVCINLNPDHKGSNSQAKKTVATTTSSSQWKSKITEIASNDKTPNEKFDEISKYAHNYKPTKDEIKTFGDEIIKEYTNKTYIKDVSNHEYMLTNIFKSEVVERNASEKPLKDFAFDFWQNSKYNYRGVENTTSSATQANEHQMDKALNKMNK
;
A
#
# COMPACT_ATOMS: atom_id res chain seq x y z
N MET A 1 -20.81 -51.31 -11.25
CA MET A 1 -21.61 -50.17 -10.75
C MET A 1 -21.35 -49.99 -9.27
N ASN A 2 -20.90 -48.77 -8.94
CA ASN A 2 -20.86 -48.00 -7.69
C ASN A 2 -20.64 -48.64 -6.31
N ARG A 3 -19.63 -48.04 -5.66
CA ARG A 3 -19.27 -48.07 -4.24
C ARG A 3 -20.37 -47.42 -3.40
N LEU A 4 -20.74 -48.02 -2.27
CA LEU A 4 -21.60 -47.40 -1.25
C LEU A 4 -20.74 -46.86 -0.11
N GLN A 5 -20.94 -45.57 0.17
CA GLN A 5 -20.20 -44.74 1.12
C GLN A 5 -20.66 -44.97 2.56
N VAL A 6 -19.72 -44.80 3.50
CA VAL A 6 -19.98 -44.77 4.95
C VAL A 6 -20.04 -43.32 5.44
N VAL A 7 -21.26 -42.86 5.68
CA VAL A 7 -21.82 -42.12 6.84
C VAL A 7 -20.96 -41.09 7.61
N LYS A 8 -21.53 -39.89 7.82
CA LYS A 8 -21.63 -39.13 9.10
C LYS A 8 -22.44 -37.84 8.89
N VAL A 9 -23.75 -37.83 9.20
CA VAL A 9 -24.38 -37.27 10.42
C VAL A 9 -23.95 -35.83 10.74
N TYR A 10 -24.82 -34.88 10.39
CA TYR A 10 -24.85 -33.54 10.98
C TYR A 10 -26.27 -33.26 11.46
N LEU A 11 -26.41 -33.05 12.77
CA LEU A 11 -27.63 -32.62 13.47
C LEU A 11 -27.16 -31.51 14.44
N SER A 12 -27.42 -30.23 14.13
CA SER A 12 -28.43 -29.36 14.77
C SER A 12 -28.15 -29.16 16.28
N THR A 13 -28.15 -28.01 16.94
CA THR A 13 -28.71 -26.64 16.87
C THR A 13 -27.77 -25.75 17.74
N ALA A 14 -27.77 -24.42 17.80
CA ALA A 14 -28.83 -23.54 18.31
C ALA A 14 -28.37 -22.05 18.31
N LEU A 15 -29.36 -21.16 18.36
CA LEU A 15 -29.31 -19.70 18.61
C LEU A 15 -28.63 -19.30 19.94
N ILE A 16 -28.44 -17.97 20.11
CA ILE A 16 -28.37 -17.11 21.33
C ILE A 16 -27.11 -16.23 21.24
N SER A 17 -27.05 -14.92 21.48
CA SER A 17 -27.98 -13.83 21.82
C SER A 17 -27.15 -12.54 21.81
N PHE A 18 -27.79 -11.40 21.56
CA PHE A 18 -27.23 -10.04 21.68
C PHE A 18 -26.60 -9.78 23.06
N ILE A 19 -25.41 -9.17 23.10
CA ILE A 19 -24.97 -8.32 24.22
C ILE A 19 -24.39 -7.02 23.67
N VAL A 20 -25.21 -5.97 23.73
CA VAL A 20 -24.78 -4.57 23.77
C VAL A 20 -24.28 -4.29 25.19
N CYS A 21 -23.01 -3.91 25.34
CA CYS A 21 -22.54 -3.27 26.57
C CYS A 21 -22.01 -1.88 26.26
N MET A 22 -22.93 -0.94 26.47
CA MET A 22 -22.73 0.46 26.75
C MET A 22 -21.82 0.61 27.99
N VAL A 23 -20.63 1.20 27.82
CA VAL A 23 -19.87 1.75 28.94
C VAL A 23 -19.96 3.27 28.87
N CYS A 24 -20.73 3.81 29.80
CA CYS A 24 -20.86 5.22 30.08
C CYS A 24 -19.54 5.76 30.64
N ILE A 25 -19.05 6.87 30.09
CA ILE A 25 -18.15 7.78 30.83
C ILE A 25 -18.96 9.03 31.14
N ASN A 26 -19.11 9.28 32.44
CA ASN A 26 -19.75 10.45 33.04
C ASN A 26 -18.99 11.73 32.71
N LEU A 27 -19.71 12.79 32.32
CA LEU A 27 -19.40 14.19 32.63
C LEU A 27 -20.73 14.93 32.86
N ASN A 28 -20.93 15.40 34.08
CA ASN A 28 -22.05 16.23 34.57
C ASN A 28 -21.68 17.74 34.38
N PRO A 29 -22.57 18.71 34.66
CA PRO A 29 -23.48 19.31 33.68
C PRO A 29 -23.21 20.82 33.45
N ASP A 30 -24.02 21.38 32.54
CA ASP A 30 -24.43 22.79 32.46
C ASP A 30 -23.56 23.77 31.64
N HIS A 31 -24.00 24.02 30.39
CA HIS A 31 -24.08 25.38 29.86
C HIS A 31 -25.07 25.45 28.68
N LYS A 32 -26.04 26.37 28.78
CA LYS A 32 -27.00 26.75 27.74
C LYS A 32 -26.33 27.29 26.47
N GLY A 33 -26.93 26.93 25.32
CA GLY A 33 -27.13 27.81 24.16
C GLY A 33 -25.97 27.91 23.16
N SER A 34 -26.17 27.37 21.96
CA SER A 34 -26.28 28.16 20.72
C SER A 34 -26.23 27.27 19.49
N ASN A 35 -27.17 27.54 18.59
CA ASN A 35 -27.31 26.94 17.27
C ASN A 35 -26.07 27.25 16.42
N SER A 36 -25.34 26.24 15.96
CA SER A 36 -24.39 26.39 14.85
C SER A 36 -24.22 25.08 14.11
N GLN A 37 -24.79 25.10 12.92
CA GLN A 37 -24.66 24.18 11.80
C GLN A 37 -23.23 23.62 11.68
N ALA A 38 -23.05 22.39 12.17
CA ALA A 38 -21.86 21.59 11.93
C ALA A 38 -21.81 21.23 10.44
N LYS A 39 -21.05 22.01 9.68
CA LYS A 39 -20.60 21.66 8.33
C LYS A 39 -19.84 20.34 8.44
N LYS A 40 -20.49 19.25 8.00
CA LYS A 40 -19.91 17.91 7.90
C LYS A 40 -18.67 17.97 7.02
N THR A 41 -17.50 18.06 7.64
CA THR A 41 -16.22 17.70 7.05
C THR A 41 -16.23 16.19 6.83
N VAL A 42 -16.69 15.77 5.65
CA VAL A 42 -16.63 14.37 5.19
C VAL A 42 -15.88 14.37 3.87
N ALA A 43 -14.55 14.46 3.94
CA ALA A 43 -13.67 14.23 2.79
C ALA A 43 -12.21 14.11 3.25
N THR A 44 -11.86 13.10 4.05
CA THR A 44 -10.42 12.79 4.24
C THR A 44 -10.14 11.31 4.53
N THR A 45 -11.09 10.53 5.03
CA THR A 45 -10.82 9.13 5.43
C THR A 45 -11.02 8.09 4.32
N THR A 46 -11.66 8.42 3.20
CA THR A 46 -12.03 7.42 2.18
C THR A 46 -10.90 7.07 1.21
N SER A 47 -9.99 8.01 0.90
CA SER A 47 -8.96 7.82 -0.14
C SER A 47 -7.81 6.90 0.29
N SER A 48 -7.31 7.02 1.52
CA SER A 48 -6.15 6.24 1.98
C SER A 48 -6.44 4.74 2.11
N SER A 49 -7.72 4.36 2.17
CA SER A 49 -8.16 2.96 2.22
C SER A 49 -8.26 2.32 0.83
N GLN A 50 -8.53 3.08 -0.23
CA GLN A 50 -8.92 2.51 -1.52
C GLN A 50 -7.75 1.91 -2.28
N TRP A 51 -6.60 2.58 -2.31
CA TRP A 51 -5.42 2.06 -3.00
C TRP A 51 -4.86 0.80 -2.31
N LYS A 52 -4.91 0.75 -0.97
CA LYS A 52 -4.50 -0.43 -0.19
C LYS A 52 -5.35 -1.64 -0.55
N SER A 53 -6.68 -1.51 -0.51
CA SER A 53 -7.59 -2.58 -0.91
C SER A 53 -7.31 -3.07 -2.33
N LYS A 54 -7.01 -2.15 -3.26
CA LYS A 54 -6.70 -2.52 -4.65
C LYS A 54 -5.40 -3.32 -4.75
N ILE A 55 -4.38 -2.96 -4.00
CA ILE A 55 -3.12 -3.73 -3.97
C ILE A 55 -3.36 -5.10 -3.37
N THR A 56 -4.08 -5.21 -2.25
CA THR A 56 -4.41 -6.50 -1.64
C THR A 56 -5.17 -7.40 -2.61
N GLU A 57 -6.14 -6.85 -3.36
CA GLU A 57 -6.87 -7.57 -4.42
C GLU A 57 -5.91 -8.09 -5.52
N ILE A 58 -5.01 -7.24 -6.03
CA ILE A 58 -4.04 -7.64 -7.07
C ILE A 58 -3.04 -8.68 -6.53
N ALA A 59 -2.58 -8.50 -5.29
CA ALA A 59 -1.60 -9.37 -4.66
C ALA A 59 -2.14 -10.79 -4.42
N SER A 60 -3.44 -10.90 -4.09
CA SER A 60 -4.09 -12.15 -3.69
C SER A 60 -4.58 -13.02 -4.85
N ASN A 61 -4.53 -12.53 -6.09
CA ASN A 61 -4.96 -13.31 -7.24
C ASN A 61 -3.86 -14.29 -7.70
N ASP A 62 -4.26 -15.29 -8.50
CA ASP A 62 -3.37 -16.35 -9.01
C ASP A 62 -2.54 -15.91 -10.23
N LYS A 63 -2.45 -14.61 -10.51
CA LYS A 63 -1.71 -14.10 -11.67
C LYS A 63 -0.21 -14.13 -11.42
N THR A 64 0.54 -14.14 -12.51
CA THR A 64 2.00 -14.07 -12.47
C THR A 64 2.49 -12.70 -11.95
N PRO A 65 3.74 -12.60 -11.45
CA PRO A 65 4.33 -11.31 -11.07
C PRO A 65 4.26 -10.25 -12.18
N ASN A 66 4.39 -10.66 -13.46
CA ASN A 66 4.30 -9.75 -14.60
C ASN A 66 2.88 -9.17 -14.76
N GLU A 67 1.85 -10.00 -14.70
CA GLU A 67 0.46 -9.55 -14.81
C GLU A 67 0.04 -8.69 -13.62
N LYS A 68 0.47 -9.06 -12.40
CA LYS A 68 0.27 -8.25 -11.19
C LYS A 68 0.93 -6.87 -11.33
N PHE A 69 2.14 -6.84 -11.87
CA PHE A 69 2.86 -5.59 -12.18
C PHE A 69 2.07 -4.74 -13.20
N ASP A 70 1.63 -5.34 -14.31
CA ASP A 70 0.89 -4.62 -15.35
C ASP A 70 -0.39 -3.99 -14.80
N GLU A 71 -1.09 -4.70 -13.92
CA GLU A 71 -2.29 -4.19 -13.24
C GLU A 71 -2.00 -3.05 -12.27
N ILE A 72 -0.98 -3.18 -11.42
CA ILE A 72 -0.68 -2.13 -10.45
C ILE A 72 -0.13 -0.88 -11.14
N SER A 73 0.69 -1.01 -12.18
CA SER A 73 1.20 0.14 -12.95
C SER A 73 0.07 0.83 -13.70
N LYS A 74 -0.87 0.07 -14.30
CA LYS A 74 -2.08 0.67 -14.90
C LYS A 74 -2.91 1.43 -13.86
N TYR A 75 -3.04 0.91 -12.65
CA TYR A 75 -3.73 1.59 -11.56
C TYR A 75 -2.99 2.86 -11.11
N ALA A 76 -1.68 2.76 -10.86
CA ALA A 76 -0.81 3.87 -10.46
C ALA A 76 -0.85 5.03 -11.47
N HIS A 77 -0.83 4.72 -12.77
CA HIS A 77 -0.88 5.72 -13.84
C HIS A 77 -2.15 6.58 -13.81
N ASN A 78 -3.28 5.98 -13.41
CA ASN A 78 -4.57 6.64 -13.33
C ASN A 78 -4.87 7.21 -11.94
N TYR A 79 -4.02 6.91 -10.95
CA TYR A 79 -4.17 7.38 -9.58
C TYR A 79 -3.94 8.89 -9.51
N LYS A 80 -4.83 9.59 -8.80
CA LYS A 80 -4.74 11.05 -8.59
C LYS A 80 -4.36 11.31 -7.13
N PRO A 81 -3.06 11.31 -6.80
CA PRO A 81 -2.65 11.49 -5.42
C PRO A 81 -2.88 12.93 -4.95
N THR A 82 -3.12 13.08 -3.65
CA THR A 82 -2.99 14.36 -2.96
C THR A 82 -1.51 14.72 -2.76
N LYS A 83 -1.23 16.00 -2.47
CA LYS A 83 0.15 16.43 -2.12
C LYS A 83 0.69 15.70 -0.89
N ASP A 84 -0.17 15.45 0.10
CA ASP A 84 0.20 14.75 1.33
C ASP A 84 0.53 13.28 1.06
N GLU A 85 -0.17 12.63 0.13
CA GLU A 85 0.16 11.27 -0.30
C GLU A 85 1.49 11.22 -1.05
N ILE A 86 1.77 12.17 -1.93
CA ILE A 86 3.07 12.24 -2.63
C ILE A 86 4.20 12.34 -1.60
N LYS A 87 4.05 13.21 -0.60
CA LYS A 87 5.03 13.35 0.48
C LYS A 87 5.16 12.06 1.29
N THR A 88 4.04 11.51 1.75
CA THR A 88 4.02 10.29 2.58
C THR A 88 4.64 9.11 1.84
N PHE A 89 4.25 8.89 0.58
CA PHE A 89 4.82 7.83 -0.24
C PHE A 89 6.31 8.03 -0.47
N GLY A 90 6.75 9.28 -0.72
CA GLY A 90 8.17 9.65 -0.83
C GLY A 90 8.96 9.29 0.43
N ASP A 91 8.49 9.73 1.60
CA ASP A 91 9.12 9.43 2.89
C ASP A 91 9.19 7.92 3.14
N GLU A 92 8.14 7.18 2.80
CA GLU A 92 8.07 5.73 2.95
C GLU A 92 9.07 4.99 2.05
N ILE A 93 9.16 5.33 0.76
CA ILE A 93 10.13 4.67 -0.14
C ILE A 93 11.59 5.01 0.22
N ILE A 94 11.85 6.23 0.69
CA ILE A 94 13.18 6.62 1.20
C ILE A 94 13.53 5.78 2.43
N LYS A 95 12.57 5.58 3.35
CA LYS A 95 12.76 4.75 4.53
C LYS A 95 13.04 3.29 4.17
N GLU A 96 12.29 2.71 3.24
CA GLU A 96 12.51 1.33 2.76
C GLU A 96 13.90 1.15 2.14
N TYR A 97 14.37 2.13 1.37
CA TYR A 97 15.72 2.10 0.81
C TYR A 97 16.80 2.27 1.89
N THR A 98 16.65 3.25 2.78
CA THR A 98 17.62 3.55 3.85
C THR A 98 17.77 2.37 4.81
N ASN A 99 16.67 1.67 5.09
CA ASN A 99 16.65 0.47 5.93
C ASN A 99 17.11 -0.80 5.18
N LYS A 100 17.40 -0.71 3.87
CA LYS A 100 17.79 -1.84 3.02
C LYS A 100 16.76 -2.99 3.04
N THR A 101 15.46 -2.64 3.10
CA THR A 101 14.35 -3.61 3.15
C THR A 101 13.62 -3.75 1.82
N TYR A 102 13.65 -2.72 0.96
CA TYR A 102 12.74 -2.56 -0.18
C TYR A 102 12.66 -3.70 -1.22
N ILE A 103 13.71 -4.52 -1.36
CA ILE A 103 13.78 -5.71 -2.23
C ILE A 103 14.25 -6.97 -1.48
N LYS A 104 14.12 -7.00 -0.15
CA LYS A 104 14.60 -8.13 0.67
C LYS A 104 13.76 -9.40 0.50
N ASP A 105 12.45 -9.25 0.31
CA ASP A 105 11.52 -10.35 0.09
C ASP A 105 10.70 -10.12 -1.19
N VAL A 106 11.31 -10.43 -2.32
CA VAL A 106 10.70 -10.27 -3.65
C VAL A 106 9.51 -11.22 -3.88
N SER A 107 9.35 -12.25 -3.03
CA SER A 107 8.23 -13.20 -3.11
C SER A 107 6.95 -12.68 -2.46
N ASN A 108 7.07 -11.66 -1.60
CA ASN A 108 5.93 -11.00 -0.98
C ASN A 108 5.25 -10.04 -1.96
N HIS A 109 4.23 -10.54 -2.66
CA HIS A 109 3.50 -9.77 -3.68
C HIS A 109 2.93 -8.45 -3.15
N GLU A 110 2.23 -8.47 -2.01
CA GLU A 110 1.59 -7.26 -1.48
C GLU A 110 2.61 -6.19 -1.12
N TYR A 111 3.72 -6.58 -0.50
CA TYR A 111 4.81 -5.68 -0.17
C TYR A 111 5.47 -5.09 -1.43
N MET A 112 5.84 -5.93 -2.39
CA MET A 112 6.49 -5.47 -3.63
C MET A 112 5.58 -4.58 -4.46
N LEU A 113 4.31 -4.95 -4.62
CA LEU A 113 3.32 -4.14 -5.35
C LEU A 113 3.05 -2.82 -4.63
N THR A 114 3.09 -2.78 -3.30
CA THR A 114 3.02 -1.54 -2.52
C THR A 114 4.19 -0.61 -2.81
N ASN A 115 5.42 -1.13 -2.82
CA ASN A 115 6.62 -0.35 -3.13
C ASN A 115 6.61 0.15 -4.58
N ILE A 116 6.19 -0.67 -5.53
CA ILE A 116 6.04 -0.31 -6.95
C ILE A 116 4.98 0.79 -7.11
N PHE A 117 3.80 0.61 -6.51
CA PHE A 117 2.72 1.61 -6.57
C PHE A 117 3.18 2.98 -6.04
N LYS A 118 3.74 3.00 -4.83
CA LYS A 118 4.17 4.25 -4.18
C LYS A 118 5.24 4.96 -5.00
N SER A 119 6.26 4.24 -5.44
CA SER A 119 7.36 4.84 -6.21
C SER A 119 6.92 5.34 -7.58
N GLU A 120 6.04 4.62 -8.29
CA GLU A 120 5.49 5.08 -9.57
C GLU A 120 4.60 6.32 -9.39
N VAL A 121 3.78 6.35 -8.33
CA VAL A 121 2.96 7.53 -8.01
C VAL A 121 3.84 8.74 -7.68
N VAL A 122 4.90 8.57 -6.91
CA VAL A 122 5.84 9.66 -6.56
C VAL A 122 6.59 10.14 -7.79
N GLU A 123 7.19 9.24 -8.58
CA GLU A 123 7.96 9.57 -9.78
C GLU A 123 7.17 10.46 -10.72
N ARG A 124 5.89 10.14 -10.95
CA ARG A 124 5.08 10.89 -11.90
C ARG A 124 4.57 12.22 -11.39
N ASN A 125 4.38 12.37 -10.08
CA ASN A 125 3.61 13.48 -9.50
C ASN A 125 4.42 14.42 -8.60
N ALA A 126 5.60 14.01 -8.11
CA ALA A 126 6.45 14.91 -7.33
C ALA A 126 6.94 16.08 -8.19
N SER A 127 7.00 17.28 -7.59
CA SER A 127 7.53 18.49 -8.24
C SER A 127 9.06 18.58 -8.14
N GLU A 128 9.63 18.04 -7.07
CA GLU A 128 11.05 18.12 -6.79
C GLU A 128 11.82 17.08 -7.59
N LYS A 129 12.72 17.55 -8.46
CA LYS A 129 13.51 16.67 -9.33
C LYS A 129 14.28 15.58 -8.55
N PRO A 130 14.97 15.89 -7.43
CA PRO A 130 15.65 14.84 -6.68
C PRO A 130 14.71 13.71 -6.23
N LEU A 131 13.52 14.03 -5.72
CA LEU A 131 12.55 13.03 -5.29
C LEU A 131 12.02 12.19 -6.46
N LYS A 132 11.78 12.83 -7.62
CA LYS A 132 11.41 12.10 -8.85
C LYS A 132 12.50 11.14 -9.29
N ASP A 133 13.75 11.60 -9.34
CA ASP A 133 14.92 10.79 -9.74
C ASP A 133 15.05 9.58 -8.79
N PHE A 134 15.00 9.83 -7.47
CA PHE A 134 15.02 8.76 -6.47
C PHE A 134 13.90 7.73 -6.68
N ALA A 135 12.66 8.21 -6.84
CA ALA A 135 11.50 7.34 -7.01
C ALA A 135 11.58 6.52 -8.31
N PHE A 136 12.13 7.08 -9.39
CA PHE A 136 12.36 6.37 -10.63
C PHE A 136 13.32 5.18 -10.45
N ASP A 137 14.50 5.41 -9.85
CA ASP A 137 15.50 4.35 -9.65
C ASP A 137 15.01 3.29 -8.66
N PHE A 138 14.29 3.70 -7.61
CA PHE A 138 13.61 2.80 -6.67
C PHE A 138 12.56 1.93 -7.38
N TRP A 139 11.73 2.53 -8.23
CA TRP A 139 10.71 1.83 -9.01
C TRP A 139 11.34 0.82 -9.97
N GLN A 140 12.42 1.20 -10.67
CA GLN A 140 13.15 0.32 -11.58
C GLN A 140 13.64 -0.93 -10.83
N ASN A 141 14.32 -0.73 -9.69
CA ASN A 141 14.81 -1.85 -8.88
C ASN A 141 13.67 -2.73 -8.37
N SER A 142 12.61 -2.11 -7.83
CA SER A 142 11.45 -2.84 -7.32
C SER A 142 10.77 -3.66 -8.43
N LYS A 143 10.57 -3.07 -9.61
CA LYS A 143 9.97 -3.71 -10.78
C LYS A 143 10.79 -4.90 -11.27
N TYR A 144 12.08 -4.71 -11.56
CA TYR A 144 12.87 -5.75 -12.21
C TYR A 144 13.21 -6.91 -11.28
N ASN A 145 13.41 -6.65 -9.98
CA ASN A 145 13.58 -7.70 -8.98
C ASN A 145 12.27 -8.47 -8.76
N TYR A 146 11.13 -7.79 -8.62
CA TYR A 146 9.83 -8.45 -8.47
C TYR A 146 9.45 -9.34 -9.66
N ARG A 147 9.77 -8.88 -10.88
CA ARG A 147 9.50 -9.62 -12.12
C ARG A 147 10.51 -10.72 -12.42
N GLY A 148 11.54 -10.89 -11.58
CA GLY A 148 12.60 -11.88 -11.76
C GLY A 148 13.52 -11.62 -12.94
N VAL A 149 13.56 -10.38 -13.46
CA VAL A 149 14.48 -9.96 -14.53
C VAL A 149 15.87 -9.66 -13.94
N GLU A 150 15.90 -9.10 -12.74
CA GLU A 150 17.10 -8.75 -12.01
C GLU A 150 17.10 -9.42 -10.62
N ASN A 151 18.22 -9.32 -9.92
CA ASN A 151 18.32 -9.74 -8.52
C ASN A 151 19.06 -8.67 -7.70
N THR A 152 19.06 -8.85 -6.37
CA THR A 152 19.58 -7.87 -5.40
C THR A 152 21.07 -7.57 -5.57
N THR A 153 21.81 -8.42 -6.28
CA THR A 153 23.26 -8.28 -6.49
C THR A 153 23.63 -7.90 -7.93
N SER A 154 22.65 -7.71 -8.81
CA SER A 154 22.94 -7.40 -10.20
C SER A 154 23.54 -6.00 -10.35
N SER A 155 24.39 -5.83 -11.36
CA SER A 155 25.01 -4.53 -11.65
C SER A 155 23.98 -3.44 -11.95
N ALA A 156 22.84 -3.80 -12.56
CA ALA A 156 21.74 -2.88 -12.80
C ALA A 156 21.10 -2.43 -11.47
N THR A 157 20.84 -3.37 -10.55
CA THR A 157 20.31 -3.04 -9.22
C THR A 157 21.25 -2.07 -8.50
N GLN A 158 22.53 -2.39 -8.43
CA GLN A 158 23.55 -1.56 -7.76
C GLN A 158 23.73 -0.19 -8.42
N ALA A 159 23.65 -0.12 -9.76
CA ALA A 159 23.75 1.15 -10.48
C ALA A 159 22.60 2.09 -10.11
N ASN A 160 21.37 1.57 -10.03
CA ASN A 160 20.21 2.35 -9.59
C ASN A 160 20.32 2.74 -8.11
N GLU A 161 20.84 1.86 -7.24
CA GLU A 161 21.11 2.23 -5.83
C GLU A 161 22.09 3.40 -5.72
N HIS A 162 23.15 3.41 -6.53
CA HIS A 162 24.07 4.54 -6.57
C HIS A 162 23.40 5.84 -7.08
N GLN A 163 22.41 5.76 -7.97
CA GLN A 163 21.63 6.94 -8.37
C GLN A 163 20.68 7.40 -7.25
N MET A 164 20.05 6.46 -6.54
CA MET A 164 19.25 6.76 -5.34
C MET A 164 20.08 7.51 -4.29
N ASP A 165 21.33 7.06 -4.02
CA ASP A 165 22.24 7.75 -3.10
C ASP A 165 22.55 9.19 -3.55
N LYS A 166 22.79 9.40 -4.85
CA LYS A 166 23.00 10.74 -5.41
C LYS A 166 21.77 11.62 -5.27
N ALA A 167 20.58 11.06 -5.48
CA ALA A 167 19.33 11.79 -5.36
C ALA A 167 19.07 12.21 -3.90
N LEU A 168 19.28 11.32 -2.93
CA LEU A 168 19.20 11.63 -1.50
C LEU A 168 20.19 12.74 -1.09
N ASN A 169 21.42 12.66 -1.56
CA ASN A 169 22.43 13.69 -1.30
C ASN A 169 22.06 15.08 -1.87
N LYS A 170 21.19 15.15 -2.88
CA LYS A 170 20.66 16.41 -3.43
C LYS A 170 19.44 16.91 -2.67
N MET A 171 18.65 16.04 -2.04
CA MET A 171 17.50 16.44 -1.20
C MET A 171 17.94 17.07 0.13
N ASN A 172 19.06 16.61 0.68
CA ASN A 172 19.59 17.08 1.97
C ASN A 172 20.40 18.39 1.89
N LYS A 173 20.41 19.05 0.73
CA LYS A 173 21.14 20.30 0.46
C LYS A 173 20.16 21.45 0.26
#